data_AF-A0AAP9AFZ8-F1
#
_entry.id   AF-A0AAP9AFZ8-F1
#
_cell.length_a   1.000
_cell.length_b   1.000
_cell.length_c   1.000
_cell.angle_alpha   90.00
_cell.angle_beta   90.00
_cell.angle_gamma   90.00
#
_symmetry.space_group_name_H-M   'P 1'
#
loop_
_entity.id
_entity.type
_entity.pdbx_description
1 polymer ?
#
loop_
_entity_poly.entity_id
_entity_poly.type
_entity_poly.pdbx_seq_one_letter_code
_entity_poly.pdbx_strand_id
1 'polypeptide(L)'
;MSNAVPAEISVQLSQALNVIEHHLGSTLLAVHLYGSALDGGLKPCSDIDLLVTVTAQLDETVRQALFVDFLEVSASPGQSEALRALEVTIVVYGDVVPWRYPARRELQFGEWQRKDILAGIFEPATTDVDLAILLTKARQHSLALAGSAAEDFFNSVPESDLFKALADTLKLWNSQPDWAGDERNVVLTLSRIWYSAATGKIAPKDVAANWVMERLPVQHQPVLLEAQQAYLGQGMDCLASRADQLTAFIYFVKHEAASLLGSTPMMSNSSFKPTPLRGAA
;
A
#
# COMPACT_ATOMS: atom_id res chain seq x y z
N MET A 1 -3.36 -20.04 -0.70
CA MET A 1 -3.51 -18.88 0.19
C MET A 1 -4.61 -19.20 1.18
N SER A 2 -4.43 -18.86 2.46
CA SER A 2 -5.45 -19.10 3.48
C SER A 2 -6.49 -17.97 3.39
N ASN A 3 -7.75 -18.29 3.11
CA ASN A 3 -8.85 -17.31 3.18
C ASN A 3 -9.34 -17.10 4.62
N ALA A 4 -8.50 -17.39 5.60
CA ALA A 4 -8.81 -17.28 7.01
C ALA A 4 -7.88 -16.27 7.67
N VAL A 5 -8.45 -15.48 8.58
CA VAL A 5 -7.71 -14.58 9.45
C VAL A 5 -6.66 -15.40 10.23
N PRO A 6 -5.37 -15.01 10.21
CA PRO A 6 -4.35 -15.65 11.02
C PRO A 6 -4.74 -15.59 12.51
N ALA A 7 -4.65 -16.73 13.21
CA ALA A 7 -5.03 -16.82 14.61
C ALA A 7 -4.27 -15.81 15.49
N GLU A 8 -3.01 -15.53 15.15
CA GLU A 8 -2.15 -14.57 15.86
C GLU A 8 -2.68 -13.13 15.85
N ILE A 9 -3.48 -12.71 14.86
CA ILE A 9 -4.05 -11.34 14.83
C ILE A 9 -5.53 -11.30 15.16
N SER A 10 -6.18 -12.45 15.38
CA SER A 10 -7.65 -12.54 15.50
C SER A 10 -8.23 -11.66 16.62
N VAL A 11 -7.57 -11.61 17.78
CA VAL A 11 -8.00 -10.80 18.92
C VAL A 11 -7.86 -9.31 18.62
N GLN A 12 -6.68 -8.87 18.17
CA GLN A 12 -6.43 -7.46 17.81
C GLN A 12 -7.35 -7.00 16.67
N LEU A 13 -7.57 -7.85 15.67
CA LEU A 13 -8.47 -7.56 14.57
C LEU A 13 -9.91 -7.35 15.05
N SER A 14 -10.36 -8.18 16.00
CA SER A 14 -11.69 -8.02 16.61
C SER A 14 -11.80 -6.69 17.38
N GLN A 15 -10.74 -6.28 18.06
CA GLN A 15 -10.69 -4.98 18.74
C GLN A 15 -10.75 -3.81 17.74
N ALA A 16 -9.98 -3.88 16.66
CA ALA A 16 -10.02 -2.86 15.60
C ALA A 16 -11.41 -2.77 14.93
N LEU A 17 -12.05 -3.92 14.67
CA LEU A 17 -13.42 -3.96 14.15
C LEU A 17 -14.44 -3.35 15.11
N ASN A 18 -14.28 -3.55 16.43
CA ASN A 18 -15.15 -2.91 17.42
C ASN A 18 -14.99 -1.38 17.43
N VAL A 19 -13.76 -0.86 17.27
CA VAL A 19 -13.51 0.59 17.13
C VAL A 19 -14.21 1.11 15.86
N ILE A 20 -14.04 0.43 14.73
CA ILE A 20 -14.67 0.79 13.45
C ILE A 20 -16.20 0.81 13.60
N GLU A 21 -16.79 -0.25 14.14
CA GLU A 21 -18.24 -0.37 14.29
C GLU A 21 -18.81 0.67 15.26
N HIS A 22 -18.10 0.98 16.35
CA HIS A 22 -18.52 1.98 17.32
C HIS A 22 -18.69 3.36 16.69
N HIS A 23 -17.74 3.77 15.85
CA HIS A 23 -17.73 5.09 15.23
C HIS A 23 -18.52 5.15 13.92
N LEU A 24 -18.53 4.06 13.14
CA LEU A 24 -18.96 4.05 11.74
C LEU A 24 -20.11 3.11 11.44
N GLY A 25 -20.64 2.35 12.41
CA GLY A 25 -21.60 1.28 12.14
C GLY A 25 -22.85 1.69 11.34
N SER A 26 -23.29 2.95 11.44
CA SER A 26 -24.44 3.46 10.67
C SER A 26 -24.14 3.77 9.20
N THR A 27 -22.87 3.96 8.83
CA THR A 27 -22.42 4.29 7.47
C THR A 27 -21.49 3.22 6.88
N LEU A 28 -21.11 2.22 7.67
CA LEU A 28 -20.17 1.17 7.28
C LEU A 28 -20.76 0.29 6.17
N LEU A 29 -20.01 0.16 5.08
CA LEU A 29 -20.37 -0.70 3.95
C LEU A 29 -19.54 -1.98 3.90
N ALA A 30 -18.24 -1.85 4.12
CA ALA A 30 -17.32 -2.97 4.05
C ALA A 30 -16.05 -2.72 4.86
N VAL A 31 -15.44 -3.82 5.31
CA VAL A 31 -14.08 -3.84 5.86
C VAL A 31 -13.32 -4.99 5.19
N HIS A 32 -12.17 -4.69 4.62
CA HIS A 32 -11.29 -5.67 3.97
C HIS A 32 -9.95 -5.73 4.70
N LEU A 33 -9.58 -6.93 5.15
CA LEU A 33 -8.19 -7.23 5.52
C LEU A 33 -7.40 -7.47 4.23
N TYR A 34 -6.27 -6.81 4.05
CA TYR A 34 -5.39 -7.04 2.90
C TYR A 34 -3.92 -7.12 3.33
N GLY A 35 -3.03 -7.15 2.34
CA GLY A 35 -1.59 -7.02 2.58
C GLY A 35 -0.97 -8.26 3.22
N SER A 36 0.03 -8.05 4.07
CA SER A 36 0.98 -9.13 4.42
C SER A 36 0.36 -10.27 5.24
N ALA A 37 -0.77 -10.01 5.89
CA ALA A 37 -1.56 -11.03 6.60
C ALA A 37 -2.08 -12.15 5.68
N LEU A 38 -2.33 -11.83 4.40
CA LEU A 38 -2.89 -12.75 3.42
C LEU A 38 -1.91 -13.10 2.31
N ASP A 39 -0.99 -12.18 2.00
CA ASP A 39 -0.06 -12.28 0.88
C ASP A 39 1.40 -12.15 1.36
N GLY A 40 2.11 -13.29 1.42
CA GLY A 40 3.49 -13.39 1.91
C GLY A 40 3.63 -13.77 3.39
N GLY A 41 2.57 -13.63 4.20
CA GLY A 41 2.50 -14.02 5.61
C GLY A 41 3.19 -13.04 6.55
N LEU A 42 2.63 -12.88 7.76
CA LEU A 42 3.10 -11.91 8.75
C LEU A 42 4.55 -12.16 9.15
N LYS A 43 5.37 -11.11 9.08
CA LYS A 43 6.75 -11.07 9.59
C LYS A 43 6.78 -10.38 10.96
N PRO A 44 7.90 -10.39 11.70
CA PRO A 44 7.95 -9.81 13.04
C PRO A 44 7.48 -8.35 13.11
N CYS A 45 7.82 -7.53 12.11
CA CYS A 45 7.43 -6.13 12.02
C CYS A 45 6.25 -5.87 11.06
N SER A 46 5.53 -6.91 10.61
CA SER A 46 4.33 -6.72 9.79
C SER A 46 3.22 -6.05 10.58
N ASP A 47 2.56 -5.13 9.91
CA ASP A 47 1.30 -4.47 10.24
C ASP A 47 0.07 -5.32 9.88
N ILE A 48 -1.09 -4.85 10.33
CA ILE A 48 -2.41 -5.32 9.92
C ILE A 48 -3.04 -4.22 9.06
N ASP A 49 -3.17 -4.50 7.76
CA ASP A 49 -3.71 -3.57 6.77
C ASP A 49 -5.24 -3.70 6.65
N LEU A 50 -5.98 -2.61 6.92
CA LEU A 50 -7.45 -2.56 6.83
C LEU A 50 -7.91 -1.47 5.87
N LEU A 51 -8.76 -1.85 4.91
CA LEU A 51 -9.51 -0.92 4.07
C LEU A 51 -10.95 -0.87 4.56
N VAL A 52 -11.39 0.30 5.02
CA VAL A 52 -12.75 0.56 5.49
C VAL A 52 -13.47 1.42 4.46
N THR A 53 -14.69 1.02 4.11
CA THR A 53 -15.53 1.78 3.17
C THR A 53 -16.82 2.21 3.82
N VAL A 54 -17.14 3.50 3.69
CA VAL A 54 -18.34 4.12 4.26
C VAL A 54 -19.22 4.77 3.19
N THR A 55 -20.49 5.01 3.49
CA THR A 55 -21.46 5.65 2.57
C THR A 55 -21.26 7.16 2.43
N ALA A 56 -20.67 7.82 3.44
CA ALA A 56 -20.60 9.29 3.53
C ALA A 56 -19.31 9.74 4.20
N GLN A 57 -18.94 11.01 3.98
CA GLN A 57 -17.80 11.66 4.62
C GLN A 57 -17.92 11.63 6.14
N LEU A 58 -16.77 11.60 6.81
CA LEU A 58 -16.72 11.53 8.27
C LEU A 58 -16.95 12.93 8.87
N ASP A 59 -17.71 13.00 9.96
CA ASP A 59 -17.67 14.17 10.83
C ASP A 59 -16.27 14.33 11.41
N GLU A 60 -15.76 15.55 11.50
CA GLU A 60 -14.39 15.80 11.96
C GLU A 60 -14.15 15.31 13.39
N THR A 61 -15.17 15.41 14.26
CA THR A 61 -15.08 14.92 15.64
C THR A 61 -14.94 13.40 15.67
N VAL A 62 -15.71 12.70 14.84
CA VAL A 62 -15.64 11.23 14.71
C VAL A 62 -14.30 10.82 14.11
N ARG A 63 -13.82 11.54 13.10
CA ARG A 63 -12.53 11.29 12.44
C ARG A 63 -11.36 11.41 13.41
N GLN A 64 -11.36 12.43 14.27
CA GLN A 64 -10.34 12.61 15.31
C GLN A 64 -10.45 11.54 16.40
N ALA A 65 -11.67 11.20 16.84
CA ALA A 65 -11.88 10.12 17.81
C ALA A 65 -11.38 8.77 17.30
N LEU A 66 -11.60 8.45 16.02
CA LEU A 66 -11.07 7.25 15.36
C LEU A 66 -9.54 7.17 15.45
N PHE A 67 -8.83 8.26 15.16
CA PHE A 67 -7.37 8.28 15.28
C PHE A 67 -6.91 7.94 16.70
N VAL A 68 -7.55 8.51 17.71
CA VAL A 68 -7.22 8.28 19.12
C VAL A 68 -7.52 6.84 19.52
N ASP A 69 -8.69 6.33 19.19
CA ASP A 69 -9.11 4.98 19.59
C ASP A 69 -8.31 3.89 18.86
N PHE A 70 -7.86 4.14 17.62
CA PHE A 70 -6.93 3.24 16.94
C PHE A 70 -5.58 3.12 17.65
N LEU A 71 -5.11 4.17 18.36
CA LEU A 71 -3.87 4.09 19.14
C LEU A 71 -3.98 3.09 20.31
N GLU A 72 -5.17 2.84 20.83
CA GLU A 72 -5.40 1.90 21.94
C GLU A 72 -5.30 0.44 21.51
N VAL A 73 -5.53 0.17 20.23
CA VAL A 73 -5.54 -1.17 19.63
C VAL A 73 -4.40 -1.39 18.63
N SER A 74 -3.40 -0.49 18.63
CA SER A 74 -2.24 -0.53 17.77
C SER A 74 -0.96 -0.27 18.58
N ALA A 75 0.16 -0.83 18.14
CA ALA A 75 1.46 -0.57 18.73
C ALA A 75 2.53 -0.42 17.64
N SER A 76 3.55 0.39 17.92
CA SER A 76 4.72 0.53 17.04
C SER A 76 5.30 -0.84 16.68
N PRO A 77 5.76 -1.05 15.43
CA PRO A 77 6.27 -2.35 15.00
C PRO A 77 7.35 -2.91 15.94
N GLY A 78 7.14 -4.14 16.42
CA GLY A 78 8.07 -4.84 17.31
C GLY A 78 8.11 -4.33 18.76
N GLN A 79 7.22 -3.42 19.17
CA GLN A 79 7.19 -2.89 20.54
C GLN A 79 6.16 -3.57 21.46
N SER A 80 5.37 -4.50 20.95
CA SER A 80 4.42 -5.28 21.72
C SER A 80 4.41 -6.73 21.25
N GLU A 81 4.31 -7.66 22.20
CA GLU A 81 4.11 -9.08 21.90
C GLU A 81 2.65 -9.40 21.54
N ALA A 82 1.71 -8.52 21.94
CA ALA A 82 0.28 -8.73 21.78
C ALA A 82 -0.35 -7.91 20.64
N LEU A 83 0.25 -6.76 20.31
CA LEU A 83 -0.27 -5.82 19.32
C LEU A 83 0.76 -5.59 18.21
N ARG A 84 0.31 -5.72 16.97
CA ARG A 84 1.01 -5.24 15.78
C ARG A 84 0.64 -3.78 15.50
N ALA A 85 1.37 -3.15 14.59
CA ALA A 85 0.93 -1.88 14.03
C ALA A 85 -0.35 -2.10 13.22
N LEU A 86 -1.34 -1.22 13.38
CA LEU A 86 -2.46 -1.13 12.45
C LEU A 86 -2.14 -0.10 11.38
N GLU A 87 -2.52 -0.41 10.15
CA GLU A 87 -2.66 0.55 9.06
C GLU A 87 -4.13 0.54 8.62
N VAL A 88 -4.82 1.67 8.76
CA VAL A 88 -6.25 1.77 8.43
C VAL A 88 -6.49 2.88 7.43
N THR A 89 -6.98 2.53 6.25
CA THR A 89 -7.41 3.50 5.24
C THR A 89 -8.93 3.51 5.16
N ILE A 90 -9.54 4.70 5.28
CA ILE A 90 -10.99 4.88 5.16
C ILE A 90 -11.32 5.66 3.89
N VAL A 91 -12.25 5.14 3.09
CA VAL A 91 -12.73 5.78 1.85
C VAL A 91 -14.25 5.87 1.85
N VAL A 92 -14.78 6.91 1.20
CA VAL A 92 -16.21 7.01 0.87
C VAL A 92 -16.46 6.24 -0.41
N TYR A 93 -17.45 5.36 -0.45
CA TYR A 93 -17.75 4.53 -1.62
C TYR A 93 -17.97 5.37 -2.89
N GLY A 94 -18.72 6.47 -2.79
CA GLY A 94 -18.98 7.37 -3.91
C GLY A 94 -17.74 8.12 -4.44
N ASP A 95 -16.67 8.20 -3.66
CA ASP A 95 -15.40 8.82 -4.07
C ASP A 95 -14.45 7.84 -4.78
N VAL A 96 -14.75 6.53 -4.72
CA VAL A 96 -13.97 5.45 -5.35
C VAL A 96 -14.74 4.67 -6.41
N VAL A 97 -16.08 4.73 -6.40
CA VAL A 97 -16.96 4.07 -7.39
C VAL A 97 -17.96 5.09 -7.98
N PRO A 98 -17.89 5.39 -9.30
CA PRO A 98 -16.96 4.83 -10.28
C PRO A 98 -15.52 5.32 -10.09
N TRP A 99 -14.54 4.48 -10.41
CA TRP A 99 -13.11 4.81 -10.26
C TRP A 99 -12.70 6.07 -11.03
N ARG A 100 -11.93 6.95 -10.34
CA ARG A 100 -11.26 8.13 -10.91
C ARG A 100 -9.91 8.34 -10.23
N TYR A 101 -8.88 8.66 -11.02
CA TYR A 101 -7.54 8.93 -10.52
C TYR A 101 -7.24 10.44 -10.40
N PRO A 102 -6.63 10.90 -9.28
CA PRO A 102 -6.50 10.20 -8.01
C PRO A 102 -7.85 10.13 -7.26
N ALA A 103 -7.99 9.14 -6.40
CA ALA A 103 -9.16 9.02 -5.53
C ALA A 103 -8.94 9.77 -4.20
N ARG A 104 -9.99 9.90 -3.38
CA ARG A 104 -9.94 10.55 -2.07
C ARG A 104 -9.97 9.51 -0.95
N ARG A 105 -9.14 9.71 0.07
CA ARG A 105 -9.27 9.05 1.38
C ARG A 105 -9.79 10.04 2.42
N GLU A 106 -10.61 9.54 3.32
CA GLU A 106 -11.10 10.31 4.47
C GLU A 106 -10.12 10.24 5.65
N LEU A 107 -9.46 9.10 5.81
CA LEU A 107 -8.52 8.85 6.90
C LEU A 107 -7.44 7.85 6.45
N GLN A 108 -6.20 8.11 6.87
CA GLN A 108 -5.11 7.13 6.86
C GLN A 108 -4.52 7.13 8.26
N PHE A 109 -4.66 6.02 8.97
CA PHE A 109 -4.01 5.77 10.25
C PHE A 109 -2.77 4.91 10.03
N GLY A 110 -1.71 5.25 10.76
CA GLY A 110 -0.57 4.37 10.96
C GLY A 110 0.33 4.85 12.09
N GLU A 111 1.17 3.95 12.61
CA GLU A 111 2.03 4.23 13.77
C GLU A 111 3.04 5.36 13.54
N TRP A 112 3.38 5.68 12.29
CA TRP A 112 4.25 6.81 11.96
C TRP A 112 3.64 8.16 12.39
N GLN A 113 2.31 8.24 12.55
CA GLN A 113 1.59 9.44 12.99
C GLN A 113 1.39 9.50 14.51
N ARG A 114 1.77 8.47 15.28
CA ARG A 114 1.43 8.38 16.72
C ARG A 114 1.79 9.64 17.51
N LYS A 115 2.97 10.22 17.27
CA LYS A 115 3.42 11.43 17.98
C LYS A 115 2.52 12.63 17.68
N ASP A 116 2.11 12.78 16.42
CA ASP A 116 1.26 13.87 15.97
C ASP A 116 -0.17 13.70 16.51
N ILE A 117 -0.71 12.48 16.43
CA ILE A 117 -2.03 12.14 16.99
C ILE A 117 -2.08 12.45 18.49
N LEU A 118 -1.06 12.04 19.26
CA LEU A 118 -0.97 12.32 20.70
C LEU A 118 -0.82 13.82 21.00
N ALA A 119 -0.29 14.61 20.07
CA ALA A 119 -0.22 16.07 20.15
C ALA A 119 -1.51 16.77 19.66
N GLY A 120 -2.53 16.01 19.25
CA GLY A 120 -3.78 16.54 18.69
C GLY A 120 -3.64 17.06 17.25
N ILE A 121 -2.63 16.60 16.52
CA ILE A 121 -2.39 16.92 15.12
C ILE A 121 -2.86 15.74 14.28
N PHE A 122 -3.88 15.97 13.46
CA PHE A 122 -4.51 14.93 12.65
C PHE A 122 -4.38 15.26 11.17
N GLU A 123 -3.99 14.28 10.36
CA GLU A 123 -3.96 14.46 8.91
C GLU A 123 -5.38 14.70 8.36
N PRO A 124 -5.58 15.66 7.44
CA PRO A 124 -6.87 15.90 6.82
C PRO A 124 -7.23 14.82 5.77
N ALA A 125 -8.52 14.73 5.45
CA ALA A 125 -8.99 13.98 4.30
C ALA A 125 -8.44 14.62 3.02
N THR A 126 -7.88 13.82 2.12
CA THR A 126 -7.10 14.31 0.98
C THR A 126 -7.19 13.37 -0.23
N THR A 127 -6.81 13.89 -1.39
CA THR A 127 -6.55 13.06 -2.57
C THR A 127 -5.29 12.23 -2.34
N ASP A 128 -5.33 10.96 -2.71
CA ASP A 128 -4.25 10.03 -2.49
C ASP A 128 -4.02 9.16 -3.74
N VAL A 129 -2.82 9.24 -4.28
CA VAL A 129 -2.40 8.48 -5.48
C VAL A 129 -2.22 6.99 -5.17
N ASP A 130 -1.87 6.65 -3.92
CA ASP A 130 -1.59 5.28 -3.51
C ASP A 130 -2.86 4.43 -3.43
N LEU A 131 -4.05 5.05 -3.42
CA LEU A 131 -5.33 4.33 -3.52
C LEU A 131 -5.43 3.47 -4.79
N ALA A 132 -4.76 3.85 -5.88
CA ALA A 132 -4.69 3.02 -7.07
C ALA A 132 -3.95 1.70 -6.81
N ILE A 133 -2.84 1.75 -6.06
CA ILE A 133 -2.06 0.57 -5.67
C ILE A 133 -2.83 -0.24 -4.62
N LEU A 134 -3.39 0.42 -3.60
CA LEU A 134 -4.14 -0.20 -2.52
C LEU A 134 -5.36 -0.95 -3.03
N LEU A 135 -6.21 -0.31 -3.83
CA LEU A 135 -7.41 -0.96 -4.38
C LEU A 135 -7.05 -2.10 -5.35
N THR A 136 -5.97 -1.95 -6.13
CA THR A 136 -5.47 -3.06 -6.94
C THR A 136 -5.09 -4.27 -6.07
N LYS A 137 -4.34 -4.04 -4.97
CA LYS A 137 -4.00 -5.10 -4.00
C LYS A 137 -5.24 -5.70 -3.36
N ALA A 138 -6.14 -4.87 -2.85
CA ALA A 138 -7.33 -5.32 -2.13
C ALA A 138 -8.25 -6.16 -3.05
N ARG A 139 -8.42 -5.76 -4.31
CA ARG A 139 -9.19 -6.55 -5.29
C ARG A 139 -8.55 -7.89 -5.61
N GLN A 140 -7.22 -7.98 -5.64
CA GLN A 140 -6.51 -9.22 -5.96
C GLN A 140 -6.41 -10.17 -4.75
N HIS A 141 -6.12 -9.62 -3.57
CA HIS A 141 -5.74 -10.35 -2.37
C HIS A 141 -6.27 -9.66 -1.11
N SER A 142 -7.57 -9.82 -0.83
CA SER A 142 -8.17 -9.41 0.43
C SER A 142 -9.17 -10.44 0.97
N LEU A 143 -9.51 -10.28 2.25
CA LEU A 143 -10.59 -10.99 2.92
C LEU A 143 -11.62 -9.96 3.38
N ALA A 144 -12.87 -10.11 2.93
CA ALA A 144 -13.98 -9.32 3.46
C ALA A 144 -14.29 -9.76 4.89
N LEU A 145 -14.07 -8.85 5.84
CA LEU A 145 -14.47 -9.01 7.25
C LEU A 145 -15.91 -8.55 7.47
N ALA A 146 -16.34 -7.58 6.66
CA ALA A 146 -17.72 -7.12 6.56
C ALA A 146 -17.99 -6.68 5.11
N GLY A 147 -19.25 -6.76 4.68
CA GLY A 147 -19.66 -6.36 3.33
C GLY A 147 -19.28 -7.37 2.24
N SER A 148 -19.26 -6.90 0.99
CA SER A 148 -18.95 -7.72 -0.19
C SER A 148 -17.45 -7.87 -0.41
N ALA A 149 -17.02 -8.92 -1.13
CA ALA A 149 -15.62 -9.08 -1.53
C ALA A 149 -15.14 -7.88 -2.36
N ALA A 150 -13.88 -7.46 -2.19
CA ALA A 150 -13.34 -6.27 -2.85
C ALA A 150 -13.40 -6.36 -4.38
N GLU A 151 -13.27 -7.57 -4.95
CA GLU A 151 -13.35 -7.83 -6.39
C GLU A 151 -14.74 -7.55 -7.00
N ASP A 152 -15.79 -7.76 -6.22
CA ASP A 152 -17.18 -7.49 -6.63
C ASP A 152 -17.62 -6.08 -6.23
N PHE A 153 -16.97 -5.50 -5.20
CA PHE A 153 -17.40 -4.26 -4.58
C PHE A 153 -16.84 -3.00 -5.26
N PHE A 154 -15.57 -3.04 -5.69
CA PHE A 154 -14.91 -1.92 -6.35
C PHE A 154 -14.88 -2.07 -7.88
N ASN A 155 -14.49 -1.03 -8.61
CA ASN A 155 -14.09 -1.19 -10.01
C ASN A 155 -12.60 -1.57 -10.10
N SER A 156 -12.22 -2.27 -11.16
CA SER A 156 -10.80 -2.48 -11.46
C SER A 156 -10.12 -1.15 -11.79
N VAL A 157 -8.95 -0.92 -11.20
CA VAL A 157 -8.09 0.22 -11.50
C VAL A 157 -7.43 -0.01 -12.87
N PRO A 158 -7.51 0.92 -13.83
CA PRO A 158 -6.80 0.81 -15.09
C PRO A 158 -5.28 0.74 -14.87
N GLU A 159 -4.59 -0.11 -15.64
CA GLU A 159 -3.14 -0.28 -15.55
C GLU A 159 -2.38 1.05 -15.70
N SER A 160 -2.86 1.96 -16.55
CA SER A 160 -2.28 3.29 -16.71
C SER A 160 -2.30 4.11 -15.43
N ASP A 161 -3.34 3.97 -14.60
CA ASP A 161 -3.45 4.71 -13.34
C ASP A 161 -2.63 4.04 -12.24
N LEU A 162 -2.53 2.71 -12.24
CA LEU A 162 -1.57 1.99 -11.40
C LEU A 162 -0.13 2.44 -11.70
N PHE A 163 0.25 2.54 -12.98
CA PHE A 163 1.60 2.96 -13.37
C PHE A 163 1.87 4.44 -13.05
N LYS A 164 0.87 5.31 -13.18
CA LYS A 164 0.98 6.70 -12.69
C LYS A 164 1.23 6.74 -11.18
N ALA A 165 0.46 5.98 -10.40
CA ALA A 165 0.64 5.92 -8.95
C ALA A 165 2.06 5.45 -8.59
N LEU A 166 2.54 4.36 -9.19
CA LEU A 166 3.90 3.87 -9.00
C LEU A 166 4.96 4.93 -9.36
N ALA A 167 4.76 5.66 -10.47
CA ALA A 167 5.66 6.73 -10.89
C ALA A 167 5.64 7.94 -9.93
N ASP A 168 4.48 8.24 -9.34
CA ASP A 168 4.34 9.29 -8.33
C ASP A 168 5.00 8.87 -7.00
N THR A 169 4.86 7.61 -6.57
CA THR A 169 5.55 7.07 -5.37
C THR A 169 7.08 7.16 -5.52
N LEU A 170 7.63 6.97 -6.73
CA LEU A 170 9.08 7.13 -6.95
C LEU A 170 9.58 8.56 -6.65
N LYS A 171 8.71 9.57 -6.63
CA LYS A 171 9.09 10.97 -6.36
C LYS A 171 9.22 11.28 -4.87
N LEU A 172 8.83 10.37 -3.97
CA LEU A 172 8.86 10.63 -2.52
C LEU A 172 10.29 10.74 -1.97
N TRP A 173 11.21 9.88 -2.44
CA TRP A 173 12.54 9.73 -1.87
C TRP A 173 13.64 10.32 -2.76
N ASN A 174 14.02 11.57 -2.53
CA ASN A 174 14.99 12.29 -3.38
C ASN A 174 16.32 12.56 -2.69
N SER A 175 16.38 12.46 -1.37
CA SER A 175 17.57 12.74 -0.57
C SER A 175 17.56 11.92 0.72
N GLN A 176 18.74 11.79 1.35
CA GLN A 176 18.90 10.98 2.58
C GLN A 176 17.89 11.29 3.70
N PRO A 177 17.52 12.55 3.98
CA PRO A 177 16.47 12.87 4.94
C PRO A 177 15.11 12.20 4.66
N ASP A 178 14.78 11.92 3.40
CA ASP A 178 13.47 11.40 3.01
C ASP A 178 13.28 9.92 3.40
N TRP A 179 14.37 9.16 3.57
CA TRP A 179 14.34 7.73 3.93
C TRP A 179 15.06 7.40 5.24
N ALA A 180 15.54 8.43 5.96
CA ALA A 180 16.22 8.25 7.23
C ALA A 180 15.26 7.67 8.27
N GLY A 181 15.61 6.52 8.85
CA GLY A 181 14.78 5.79 9.81
C GLY A 181 13.73 4.87 9.19
N ASP A 182 13.64 4.79 7.85
CA ASP A 182 12.76 3.87 7.13
C ASP A 182 13.48 3.10 6.00
N GLU A 183 14.81 3.01 6.08
CA GLU A 183 15.70 2.55 5.01
C GLU A 183 15.27 1.20 4.43
N ARG A 184 14.98 0.23 5.29
CA ARG A 184 14.54 -1.12 4.91
C ARG A 184 13.23 -1.09 4.11
N ASN A 185 12.24 -0.33 4.57
CA ASN A 185 10.95 -0.27 3.90
C ASN A 185 11.07 0.45 2.56
N VAL A 186 11.89 1.51 2.47
CA VAL A 186 12.17 2.18 1.20
C VAL A 186 12.83 1.23 0.19
N VAL A 187 13.84 0.46 0.61
CA VAL A 187 14.51 -0.54 -0.25
C VAL A 187 13.51 -1.57 -0.79
N LEU A 188 12.66 -2.12 0.08
CA LEU A 188 11.70 -3.15 -0.31
C LEU A 188 10.54 -2.58 -1.14
N THR A 189 10.09 -1.36 -0.85
CA THR A 189 9.04 -0.69 -1.63
C THR A 189 9.54 -0.34 -3.03
N LEU A 190 10.74 0.21 -3.18
CA LEU A 190 11.35 0.44 -4.49
C LEU A 190 11.53 -0.85 -5.28
N SER A 191 11.90 -1.94 -4.60
CA SER A 191 12.00 -3.27 -5.24
C SER A 191 10.64 -3.75 -5.78
N ARG A 192 9.56 -3.54 -5.02
CA ARG A 192 8.18 -3.85 -5.45
C ARG A 192 7.71 -2.94 -6.59
N ILE A 193 8.09 -1.67 -6.59
CA ILE A 193 7.78 -0.75 -7.70
C ILE A 193 8.48 -1.22 -8.97
N TRP A 194 9.77 -1.57 -8.90
CA TRP A 194 10.50 -2.07 -10.07
C TRP A 194 9.88 -3.37 -10.60
N TYR A 195 9.57 -4.33 -9.72
CA TYR A 195 8.85 -5.55 -10.10
C TYR A 195 7.52 -5.23 -10.79
N SER A 196 6.73 -4.31 -10.24
CA SER A 196 5.40 -3.96 -10.77
C SER A 196 5.51 -3.26 -12.12
N ALA A 197 6.47 -2.35 -12.28
CA ALA A 197 6.75 -1.69 -13.55
C ALA A 197 7.18 -2.69 -14.65
N ALA A 198 7.93 -3.74 -14.29
CA ALA A 198 8.40 -4.74 -15.23
C ALA A 198 7.35 -5.79 -15.61
N THR A 199 6.40 -6.08 -14.73
CA THR A 199 5.51 -7.24 -14.86
C THR A 199 4.02 -6.92 -14.95
N GLY A 200 3.62 -5.68 -14.61
CA GLY A 200 2.22 -5.30 -14.46
C GLY A 200 1.52 -5.93 -13.24
N LYS A 201 2.28 -6.61 -12.36
CA LYS A 201 1.74 -7.35 -11.21
C LYS A 201 2.26 -6.78 -9.90
N ILE A 202 1.46 -6.89 -8.85
CA ILE A 202 1.89 -6.60 -7.49
C ILE A 202 2.37 -7.92 -6.85
N ALA A 203 3.42 -7.85 -6.03
CA ALA A 203 3.94 -9.00 -5.30
C ALA A 203 4.27 -8.64 -3.84
N PRO A 204 4.38 -9.65 -2.96
CA PRO A 204 4.98 -9.53 -1.63
C PRO A 204 6.40 -8.96 -1.64
N LYS A 205 6.83 -8.41 -0.50
CA LYS A 205 8.16 -7.78 -0.32
C LYS A 205 9.30 -8.76 -0.62
N ASP A 206 9.22 -9.99 -0.13
CA ASP A 206 10.23 -11.03 -0.32
C ASP A 206 10.29 -11.56 -1.76
N VAL A 207 9.14 -11.76 -2.41
CA VAL A 207 9.04 -12.16 -3.82
C VAL A 207 9.66 -11.09 -4.72
N ALA A 208 9.32 -9.81 -4.52
CA ALA A 208 9.90 -8.72 -5.28
C ALA A 208 11.41 -8.58 -5.02
N ALA A 209 11.85 -8.71 -3.77
CA ALA A 209 13.28 -8.67 -3.43
C ALA A 209 14.07 -9.79 -4.12
N ASN A 210 13.56 -11.02 -4.14
CA ASN A 210 14.20 -12.13 -4.87
C ASN A 210 14.30 -11.84 -6.37
N TRP A 211 13.22 -11.34 -6.97
CA TRP A 211 13.20 -10.99 -8.40
C TRP A 211 14.20 -9.87 -8.73
N VAL A 212 14.31 -8.86 -7.87
CA VAL A 212 15.27 -7.76 -8.04
C VAL A 212 16.70 -8.25 -7.84
N MET A 213 16.96 -9.14 -6.87
CA MET A 213 18.29 -9.67 -6.58
C MET A 213 18.97 -10.30 -7.81
N GLU A 214 18.20 -11.03 -8.62
CA GLU A 214 18.68 -11.65 -9.87
C GLU A 214 19.12 -10.63 -10.94
N ARG A 215 18.69 -9.37 -10.83
CA ARG A 215 18.87 -8.31 -11.84
C ARG A 215 19.79 -7.19 -11.36
N LEU A 216 20.08 -7.13 -10.07
CA LEU A 216 20.94 -6.11 -9.50
C LEU A 216 22.41 -6.34 -9.87
N PRO A 217 23.13 -5.27 -10.26
CA PRO A 217 24.59 -5.26 -10.23
C PRO A 217 25.10 -5.64 -8.84
N VAL A 218 26.21 -6.40 -8.79
CA VAL A 218 26.78 -6.97 -7.56
C VAL A 218 26.99 -5.92 -6.46
N GLN A 219 27.36 -4.70 -6.82
CA GLN A 219 27.58 -3.59 -5.88
C GLN A 219 26.33 -3.20 -5.06
N HIS A 220 25.12 -3.46 -5.57
CA HIS A 220 23.85 -3.10 -4.93
C HIS A 220 23.23 -4.26 -4.14
N GLN A 221 23.64 -5.50 -4.40
CA GLN A 221 23.10 -6.70 -3.77
C GLN A 221 23.21 -6.71 -2.24
N PRO A 222 24.30 -6.23 -1.59
CA PRO A 222 24.39 -6.21 -0.13
C PRO A 222 23.27 -5.42 0.55
N VAL A 223 22.84 -4.30 -0.04
CA VAL A 223 21.76 -3.45 0.51
C VAL A 223 20.43 -4.21 0.49
N LEU A 224 20.09 -4.84 -0.64
CA LEU A 224 18.83 -5.58 -0.75
C LEU A 224 18.84 -6.85 0.11
N LEU A 225 19.97 -7.54 0.19
CA LEU A 225 20.11 -8.75 1.01
C LEU A 225 19.89 -8.42 2.49
N GLU A 226 20.51 -7.36 2.99
CA GLU A 226 20.34 -6.93 4.38
C GLU A 226 18.88 -6.50 4.64
N ALA A 227 18.28 -5.71 3.75
CA ALA A 227 16.88 -5.30 3.87
C ALA A 227 15.92 -6.50 3.92
N GLN A 228 16.16 -7.51 3.06
CA GLN A 228 15.35 -8.73 3.02
C GLN A 228 15.53 -9.56 4.30
N GLN A 229 16.76 -9.77 4.76
CA GLN A 229 17.04 -10.51 6.00
C GLN A 229 16.43 -9.84 7.22
N ALA A 230 16.56 -8.51 7.33
CA ALA A 230 15.95 -7.72 8.39
C ALA A 230 14.42 -7.80 8.35
N TYR A 231 13.81 -7.77 7.17
CA TYR A 231 12.36 -7.93 7.01
C TYR A 231 11.87 -9.31 7.44
N LEU A 232 12.62 -10.36 7.13
CA LEU A 232 12.30 -11.74 7.51
C LEU A 232 12.61 -12.04 8.99
N GLY A 233 13.21 -11.11 9.74
CA GLY A 233 13.65 -11.34 11.12
C GLY A 233 14.88 -12.26 11.22
N GLN A 234 15.65 -12.38 10.13
CA GLN A 234 16.81 -13.27 10.01
C GLN A 234 18.15 -12.53 10.13
N GLY A 235 18.12 -11.21 10.25
CA GLY A 235 19.31 -10.36 10.35
C GLY A 235 19.01 -9.04 11.05
N MET A 236 20.07 -8.34 11.43
CA MET A 236 19.99 -6.99 11.98
C MET A 236 19.74 -5.98 10.87
N ASP A 237 18.96 -4.94 11.17
CA ASP A 237 18.82 -3.79 10.29
C ASP A 237 19.92 -2.77 10.62
N CYS A 238 20.93 -2.68 9.76
CA CYS A 238 22.05 -1.75 9.91
C CYS A 238 22.20 -0.85 8.68
N LEU A 239 21.14 -0.72 7.86
CA LEU A 239 21.19 -0.02 6.57
C LEU A 239 21.59 1.46 6.71
N ALA A 240 21.19 2.09 7.82
CA ALA A 240 21.58 3.46 8.15
C ALA A 240 23.11 3.65 8.22
N SER A 241 23.87 2.62 8.59
CA SER A 241 25.35 2.64 8.62
C SER A 241 25.99 2.56 7.23
N ARG A 242 25.21 2.23 6.20
CA ARG A 242 25.65 2.07 4.80
C ARG A 242 25.14 3.19 3.89
N ALA A 243 25.10 4.43 4.38
CA ALA A 243 24.44 5.56 3.73
C ALA A 243 24.78 5.73 2.23
N ASP A 244 26.06 5.62 1.86
CA ASP A 244 26.50 5.75 0.45
C ASP A 244 25.99 4.61 -0.43
N GLN A 245 26.09 3.36 0.05
CA GLN A 245 25.61 2.18 -0.68
C GLN A 245 24.09 2.20 -0.85
N LEU A 246 23.38 2.59 0.22
CA LEU A 246 21.93 2.74 0.20
C LEU A 246 21.49 3.82 -0.78
N THR A 247 22.15 4.99 -0.76
CA THR A 247 21.86 6.08 -1.69
C THR A 247 22.07 5.64 -3.14
N ALA A 248 23.18 4.94 -3.41
CA ALA A 248 23.47 4.40 -4.73
C ALA A 248 22.43 3.35 -5.17
N PHE A 249 21.98 2.47 -4.26
CA PHE A 249 20.91 1.51 -4.51
C PHE A 249 19.60 2.22 -4.87
N ILE A 250 19.17 3.21 -4.06
CA ILE A 250 17.92 3.93 -4.24
C ILE A 250 17.89 4.59 -5.62
N TYR A 251 18.94 5.32 -5.99
CA TYR A 251 19.02 5.97 -7.29
C TYR A 251 19.04 4.97 -8.46
N PHE A 252 19.76 3.85 -8.33
CA PHE A 252 19.79 2.81 -9.34
C PHE A 252 18.39 2.22 -9.59
N VAL A 253 17.71 1.77 -8.53
CA VAL A 253 16.38 1.15 -8.66
C VAL A 253 15.33 2.16 -9.14
N LYS A 254 15.40 3.41 -8.66
CA LYS A 254 14.52 4.48 -9.17
C LYS A 254 14.70 4.69 -10.67
N HIS A 255 15.95 4.69 -11.16
CA HIS A 255 16.24 4.84 -12.59
C HIS A 255 15.65 3.68 -13.42
N GLU A 256 15.92 2.44 -13.02
CA GLU A 256 15.41 1.25 -13.72
C GLU A 256 13.88 1.21 -13.75
N ALA A 257 13.22 1.47 -12.61
CA ALA A 257 11.77 1.51 -12.52
C ALA A 257 11.17 2.64 -13.38
N ALA A 258 11.74 3.85 -13.30
CA ALA A 258 11.25 5.00 -14.07
C ALA A 258 11.42 4.81 -15.58
N SER A 259 12.50 4.15 -16.02
CA SER A 259 12.72 3.81 -17.43
C SER A 259 11.58 2.94 -17.98
N LEU A 260 11.15 1.93 -17.22
CA LEU A 260 10.04 1.05 -17.61
C LEU A 260 8.70 1.78 -17.60
N LEU A 261 8.42 2.54 -16.54
CA LEU A 261 7.17 3.30 -16.42
C LEU A 261 7.04 4.38 -17.51
N GLY A 262 8.14 5.03 -17.90
CA GLY A 262 8.17 6.02 -18.98
C GLY A 262 8.19 5.43 -20.40
N SER A 263 8.62 4.18 -20.57
CA SER A 263 8.68 3.49 -21.87
C SER A 263 7.39 2.78 -22.25
N THR A 264 6.40 2.69 -21.35
CA THR A 264 5.12 2.04 -21.63
C THR A 264 4.37 2.86 -22.70
N PRO A 265 4.18 2.35 -23.93
CA PRO A 265 3.35 3.05 -24.90
C PRO A 265 1.93 3.04 -24.34
N MET A 266 1.23 4.17 -24.35
CA MET A 266 -0.23 4.16 -24.29
C MET A 266 -0.70 3.22 -25.42
N MET A 267 -1.09 2.00 -25.09
CA MET A 267 -1.78 1.12 -26.02
C MET A 267 -3.11 1.80 -26.35
N SER A 268 -3.09 2.64 -27.39
CA SER A 268 -4.28 3.22 -27.95
C SER A 268 -5.09 2.09 -28.57
N ASN A 269 -6.22 1.77 -27.95
CA ASN A 269 -7.28 1.04 -28.63
C ASN A 269 -7.85 1.94 -29.74
N SER A 270 -7.16 2.00 -30.87
CA SER A 270 -7.73 2.49 -32.12
C SER A 270 -8.10 1.27 -32.96
N SER A 271 -9.31 0.76 -32.73
CA SER A 271 -9.98 -0.09 -33.71
C SER A 271 -10.24 0.76 -34.96
N PHE A 272 -9.31 0.75 -35.90
CA PHE A 272 -9.54 1.24 -37.25
C PHE A 272 -10.61 0.33 -37.89
N LYS A 273 -11.87 0.82 -37.96
CA LYS A 273 -12.85 0.32 -38.93
C LYS A 273 -12.86 1.29 -40.10
N PRO A 274 -12.47 0.86 -41.31
CA PRO A 274 -12.77 1.63 -42.50
C PRO A 274 -14.28 1.55 -42.77
N THR A 275 -14.93 2.72 -42.75
CA THR A 275 -16.31 2.94 -43.21
C THR A 275 -16.42 2.59 -44.71
N PRO A 276 -17.52 1.98 -45.19
CA PRO A 276 -17.64 1.56 -46.57
C PRO A 276 -17.87 2.76 -47.49
N LEU A 277 -17.14 2.79 -48.61
CA LEU A 277 -17.39 3.71 -49.71
C LEU A 277 -18.75 3.38 -50.36
N ARG A 278 -19.71 4.29 -50.18
CA ARG A 278 -20.89 4.43 -51.04
C ARG A 278 -20.52 5.31 -52.23
N GLY A 279 -20.86 4.86 -53.44
CA GLY A 279 -21.41 5.75 -54.47
C GLY A 279 -20.77 5.72 -55.86
N ALA A 280 -21.40 4.92 -56.73
CA ALA A 280 -21.88 5.27 -58.08
C ALA A 280 -20.89 5.85 -59.13
N ALA A 281 -20.53 5.01 -60.11
CA ALA A 281 -21.01 5.08 -61.50
C ALA A 281 -20.72 3.74 -62.20
#